data_AF-A0AAW2TY60-F1
#
_entry.id   AF-A0AAW2TY60-F1
#
_cell.length_a   1.000
_cell.length_b   1.000
_cell.length_c   1.000
_cell.angle_alpha   90.00
_cell.angle_beta   90.00
_cell.angle_gamma   90.00
#
_symmetry.space_group_name_H-M   'P 1'
#
loop_
_entity.id
_entity.type
_entity.pdbx_description
1 polymer ?
#
loop_
_entity_poly.entity_id
_entity_poly.type
_entity_poly.pdbx_seq_one_letter_code
_entity_poly.pdbx_strand_id
1 'polypeptide(L)'
;MEIMGIVERPMMEYSFPIADGTISSIAQPAVEANNFEMKPAIIQIIRSSVQFSGLPDEDPRISILLTFLRSNFPFSLCDTAKDWLQSLPAGSITTRAVLTQKFLAKYFPPAKTPKMLNDITSFVQLDRESLYDAWGRFKSMLRKCPHHGLPVWRQVQTFYNGVTLANRATIVVAAGGTIMKKLPSEAFNIIDEIATNLYSYGQERANKRTADIHNIDAVSALSAQMTSHV
;
A
#
# COMPACT_ATOMS: atom_id res chain seq x y z
N MET A 1 43.33 6.72 -24.19
CA MET A 1 43.26 5.53 -23.33
C MET A 1 44.18 5.81 -22.16
N GLU A 2 43.67 6.46 -21.13
CA GLU A 2 44.41 6.73 -19.90
C GLU A 2 43.78 5.92 -18.78
N ILE A 3 44.61 5.01 -18.25
CA ILE A 3 44.31 4.13 -17.15
C ILE A 3 44.49 5.00 -15.91
N MET A 4 43.40 5.42 -15.25
CA MET A 4 43.52 6.10 -13.97
C MET A 4 44.17 5.14 -12.96
N GLY A 5 45.44 5.39 -12.67
CA GLY A 5 46.28 4.56 -11.82
C GLY A 5 45.70 4.45 -10.42
N ILE A 6 45.62 3.21 -9.93
CA ILE A 6 45.48 2.95 -8.51
C ILE A 6 46.79 3.43 -7.87
N VAL A 7 46.74 4.57 -7.19
CA VAL A 7 47.87 5.05 -6.38
C VAL A 7 47.96 4.10 -5.18
N GLU A 8 48.97 3.23 -5.16
CA GLU A 8 49.29 2.42 -3.99
C GLU A 8 49.65 3.34 -2.81
N ARG A 9 49.08 3.05 -1.63
CA ARG A 9 49.27 3.84 -0.41
C ARG A 9 49.86 2.99 0.71
N PRO A 10 50.58 3.60 1.67
CA PRO A 10 51.16 2.91 2.81
C PRO A 10 50.08 2.20 3.65
N MET A 11 50.38 0.98 4.11
CA MET A 11 49.45 0.11 4.89
C MET A 11 48.77 0.82 6.08
N MET A 12 49.44 1.78 6.72
CA MET A 12 48.90 2.53 7.87
C MET A 12 47.72 3.45 7.53
N GLU A 13 47.58 3.88 6.26
CA GLU A 13 46.49 4.77 5.85
C GLU A 13 45.15 4.05 5.69
N TYR A 14 45.15 2.73 5.53
CA TYR A 14 43.92 1.92 5.49
C TYR A 14 43.26 1.76 6.87
N SER A 15 43.95 2.13 7.94
CA SER A 15 43.46 2.04 9.32
C SER A 15 42.62 3.24 9.77
N PHE A 16 42.54 4.30 8.95
CA PHE A 16 41.73 5.49 9.24
C PHE A 16 40.54 5.57 8.26
N PRO A 17 39.29 5.74 8.74
CA PRO A 17 38.15 5.89 7.85
C PRO A 17 38.22 7.23 7.11
N ILE A 18 38.36 7.18 5.78
CA ILE A 18 38.31 8.35 4.90
C ILE A 18 36.83 8.71 4.67
N ALA A 19 36.41 9.90 5.12
CA ALA A 19 35.02 10.35 5.01
C ALA A 19 34.52 10.53 3.56
N ASP A 20 35.44 10.76 2.61
CA ASP A 20 35.12 11.02 1.20
C ASP A 20 35.02 9.76 0.32
N GLY A 21 35.10 8.56 0.93
CA GLY A 21 35.14 7.29 0.20
C GLY A 21 33.79 6.60 -0.03
N THR A 22 32.64 7.24 0.23
CA THR A 22 31.34 6.60 -0.02
C THR A 22 31.04 6.60 -1.52
N ILE A 23 31.53 5.57 -2.20
CA ILE A 23 31.23 5.35 -3.62
C ILE A 23 29.76 4.90 -3.71
N SER A 24 28.89 5.81 -4.13
CA SER A 24 27.46 5.55 -4.33
C SER A 24 27.25 4.54 -5.46
N SER A 25 26.39 3.55 -5.22
CA SER A 25 25.90 2.61 -6.24
C SER A 25 25.14 3.31 -7.38
N ILE A 26 24.59 4.49 -7.10
CA ILE A 26 23.90 5.35 -8.05
C ILE A 26 24.92 6.36 -8.61
N ALA A 27 25.17 6.28 -9.92
CA ALA A 27 25.95 7.30 -10.62
C ALA A 27 25.18 8.62 -10.64
N GLN A 28 25.81 9.71 -10.21
CA GLN A 28 25.21 11.04 -10.33
C GLN A 28 25.17 11.43 -11.82
N PRO A 29 24.00 11.80 -12.38
CA PRO A 29 23.93 12.32 -13.73
C PRO A 29 24.62 13.68 -13.82
N ALA A 30 25.20 14.02 -14.97
CA ALA A 30 25.67 15.38 -15.25
C ALA A 30 24.47 16.34 -15.14
N VAL A 31 24.52 17.25 -14.18
CA VAL A 31 23.45 18.21 -13.90
C VAL A 31 23.65 19.44 -14.78
N GLU A 32 22.76 19.68 -15.74
CA GLU A 32 22.70 20.96 -16.49
C GLU A 32 21.78 22.00 -15.82
N ALA A 33 21.32 21.75 -14.59
CA ALA A 33 20.43 22.65 -13.85
C ALA A 33 20.91 22.89 -12.40
N ASN A 34 21.59 24.01 -12.18
CA ASN A 34 22.21 24.40 -10.89
C ASN A 34 21.24 24.79 -9.75
N ASN A 35 19.93 24.53 -9.86
CA ASN A 35 18.95 25.30 -9.07
C ASN A 35 17.96 24.45 -8.24
N PHE A 36 18.17 23.13 -8.08
CA PHE A 36 17.32 22.30 -7.22
C PHE A 36 17.97 22.04 -5.85
N GLU A 37 17.77 22.95 -4.90
CA GLU A 37 18.05 22.68 -3.49
C GLU A 37 16.85 22.02 -2.81
N MET A 38 17.09 20.84 -2.23
CA MET A 38 16.08 20.15 -1.44
C MET A 38 16.10 20.67 -0.01
N LYS A 39 14.97 21.22 0.45
CA LYS A 39 14.86 21.77 1.81
C LYS A 39 15.06 20.67 2.86
N PRO A 40 15.88 20.89 3.92
CA PRO A 40 16.11 19.92 5.00
C PRO A 40 14.82 19.41 5.65
N ALA A 41 13.76 20.23 5.71
CA ALA A 41 12.46 19.83 6.21
C ALA A 41 11.83 18.67 5.41
N ILE A 42 12.03 18.64 4.08
CA ILE A 42 11.51 17.56 3.22
C ILE A 42 12.27 16.25 3.49
N ILE A 43 13.59 16.32 3.65
CA ILE A 43 14.42 15.17 4.01
C ILE A 43 14.00 14.61 5.37
N GLN A 44 13.73 15.48 6.34
CA GLN A 44 13.30 15.08 7.67
C GLN A 44 11.92 14.41 7.65
N ILE A 45 10.97 14.92 6.87
CA ILE A 45 9.66 14.31 6.69
C ILE A 45 9.79 12.92 6.05
N ILE A 46 10.62 12.75 5.01
CA ILE A 46 10.83 11.44 4.38
C ILE A 46 11.43 10.45 5.38
N ARG A 47 12.43 10.88 6.15
CA ARG A 47 13.04 10.06 7.20
C ARG A 47 12.07 9.69 8.32
N SER A 48 11.08 10.50 8.65
CA SER A 48 10.16 10.20 9.77
C SER A 48 8.87 9.50 9.35
N SER A 49 8.40 9.71 8.11
CA SER A 49 7.06 9.31 7.69
C SER A 49 7.00 8.26 6.59
N VAL A 50 8.08 8.04 5.83
CA VAL A 50 8.08 7.07 4.73
C VAL A 50 9.42 6.34 4.59
N GLN A 51 9.66 5.40 5.52
CA GLN A 51 10.78 4.47 5.43
C GLN A 51 10.30 3.12 4.92
N PHE A 52 11.07 2.52 4.00
CA PHE A 52 10.89 1.15 3.53
C PHE A 52 12.05 0.31 4.04
N SER A 53 11.74 -0.68 4.88
CA SER A 53 12.72 -1.56 5.54
C SER A 53 12.99 -2.84 4.75
N GLY A 54 12.08 -3.19 3.84
CA GLY A 54 12.17 -4.41 3.02
C GLY A 54 11.40 -5.59 3.60
N LEU A 55 10.46 -5.36 4.52
CA LEU A 55 9.65 -6.41 5.13
C LEU A 55 8.65 -7.03 4.12
N PRO A 56 8.21 -8.28 4.33
CA PRO A 56 7.35 -9.00 3.38
C PRO A 56 5.97 -8.36 3.15
N ASP A 57 5.47 -7.62 4.13
CA ASP A 57 4.16 -6.97 4.17
C ASP A 57 4.19 -5.49 3.72
N GLU A 58 5.37 -4.89 3.63
CA GLU A 58 5.56 -3.54 3.11
C GLU A 58 5.39 -3.50 1.58
N ASP A 59 4.78 -2.43 1.08
CA ASP A 59 4.63 -2.22 -0.37
C ASP A 59 5.84 -1.45 -0.94
N PRO A 60 6.77 -2.10 -1.68
CA PRO A 60 7.93 -1.45 -2.28
C PRO A 60 7.54 -0.36 -3.29
N ARG A 61 6.29 -0.36 -3.78
CA ARG A 61 5.82 0.62 -4.76
C ARG A 61 5.64 2.01 -4.16
N ILE A 62 5.41 2.12 -2.84
CA ILE A 62 5.38 3.41 -2.14
C ILE A 62 6.77 4.06 -2.21
N SER A 63 7.84 3.29 -1.99
CA SER A 63 9.22 3.74 -2.17
C SER A 63 9.55 4.09 -3.64
N ILE A 64 9.01 3.35 -4.60
CA ILE A 64 9.14 3.68 -6.04
C ILE A 64 8.37 4.97 -6.41
N LEU A 65 7.19 5.21 -5.83
CA LEU A 65 6.45 6.45 -6.03
C LEU A 65 7.23 7.65 -5.46
N LEU A 66 7.93 7.46 -4.34
CA LEU A 66 8.89 8.45 -3.83
C LEU A 66 10.15 8.58 -4.68
N THR A 67 10.55 7.54 -5.42
CA THR A 67 11.64 7.59 -6.42
C THR A 67 11.34 8.56 -7.56
N PHE A 68 10.06 8.85 -7.85
CA PHE A 68 9.68 9.85 -8.84
C PHE A 68 10.20 11.25 -8.46
N LEU A 69 10.38 11.51 -7.16
CA LEU A 69 11.15 12.64 -6.63
C LEU A 69 12.64 12.25 -6.62
N ARG A 70 13.26 12.30 -7.80
CA ARG A 70 14.60 11.79 -8.22
C ARG A 70 15.74 11.73 -7.18
N SER A 71 15.77 12.57 -6.16
CA SER A 71 16.88 12.67 -5.20
C SER A 71 16.63 11.95 -3.87
N ASN A 72 15.43 11.41 -3.65
CA ASN A 72 15.01 10.93 -2.33
C ASN A 72 15.09 9.42 -2.12
N PHE A 73 15.31 8.64 -3.18
CA PHE A 73 15.22 7.18 -3.06
C PHE A 73 16.15 6.60 -1.98
N PRO A 74 17.45 6.95 -1.90
CA PRO A 74 18.31 6.46 -0.83
C PRO A 74 17.85 6.87 0.57
N PHE A 75 17.16 8.01 0.69
CA PHE A 75 16.61 8.50 1.96
C PHE A 75 15.28 7.84 2.33
N SER A 76 14.60 7.18 1.39
CA SER A 76 13.37 6.41 1.62
C SER A 76 13.62 4.97 2.08
N LEU A 77 14.88 4.52 2.10
CA LEU A 77 15.24 3.16 2.50
C LEU A 77 15.85 3.13 3.91
N CYS A 78 15.48 2.12 4.70
CA CYS A 78 16.12 1.76 5.96
C CYS A 78 16.48 0.27 5.97
N ASP A 79 17.22 -0.15 7.00
CA ASP A 79 17.56 -1.53 7.30
C ASP A 79 18.02 -2.34 6.08
N THR A 80 17.44 -3.51 5.87
CA THR A 80 17.76 -4.46 4.81
C THR A 80 17.66 -3.86 3.40
N ALA A 81 16.76 -2.90 3.19
CA ALA A 81 16.63 -2.21 1.90
C ALA A 81 17.79 -1.25 1.63
N LYS A 82 18.27 -0.56 2.67
CA LYS A 82 19.42 0.33 2.58
C LYS A 82 20.72 -0.46 2.41
N ASP A 83 20.89 -1.54 3.17
CA ASP A 83 22.04 -2.44 3.06
C ASP A 83 22.14 -3.05 1.66
N TRP A 84 21.01 -3.45 1.08
CA TRP A 84 20.97 -3.93 -0.30
C TRP A 84 21.47 -2.88 -1.29
N LEU A 85 21.00 -1.63 -1.21
CA LEU A 85 21.44 -0.57 -2.13
C LEU A 85 22.95 -0.33 -2.02
N GLN A 86 23.50 -0.37 -0.81
CA GLN A 86 24.93 -0.21 -0.52
C GLN A 86 25.77 -1.42 -0.93
N SER A 87 25.19 -2.62 -0.98
CA SER A 87 25.87 -3.85 -1.43
C SER A 87 26.09 -3.92 -2.95
N LEU A 88 25.40 -3.07 -3.72
CA LEU A 88 25.53 -3.09 -5.19
C LEU A 88 26.87 -2.48 -5.62
N PRO A 89 27.50 -3.00 -6.69
CA PRO A 89 28.75 -2.44 -7.18
C PRO A 89 28.59 -0.95 -7.56
N ALA A 90 29.63 -0.17 -7.28
CA ALA A 90 29.73 1.24 -7.65
C ALA A 90 29.40 1.45 -9.14
N GLY A 91 28.57 2.45 -9.43
CA GLY A 91 28.17 2.76 -10.82
C GLY A 91 27.30 1.70 -11.50
N SER A 92 26.88 0.64 -10.81
CA SER A 92 26.04 -0.42 -11.41
C SER A 92 24.59 0.00 -11.64
N ILE A 93 24.18 1.16 -11.13
CA ILE A 93 22.91 1.81 -11.41
C ILE A 93 23.22 3.14 -12.11
N THR A 94 23.10 3.12 -13.44
CA THR A 94 23.37 4.28 -14.31
C THR A 94 22.11 5.03 -14.69
N THR A 95 20.95 4.39 -14.60
CA THR A 95 19.66 5.00 -14.96
C THR A 95 18.56 4.63 -13.96
N ARG A 96 17.52 5.48 -13.91
CA ARG A 96 16.32 5.21 -13.12
C ARG A 96 15.64 3.89 -13.51
N ALA A 97 15.59 3.57 -14.81
CA ALA A 97 14.98 2.33 -15.28
C ALA A 97 15.71 1.10 -14.70
N VAL A 98 17.05 1.14 -14.67
CA VAL A 98 17.89 0.07 -14.09
C VAL A 98 17.69 -0.02 -12.58
N LEU A 99 17.59 1.11 -11.87
CA LEU A 99 17.28 1.14 -10.43
C LEU A 99 15.94 0.48 -10.13
N THR A 100 14.88 0.95 -10.79
CA THR A 100 13.52 0.43 -10.61
C THR A 100 13.45 -1.05 -10.96
N GLN A 101 14.10 -1.48 -12.05
CA GLN A 101 14.15 -2.89 -12.44
C GLN A 101 14.85 -3.76 -11.39
N LYS A 102 16.05 -3.38 -10.92
CA LYS A 102 16.79 -4.14 -9.90
C LYS A 102 16.05 -4.18 -8.57
N PHE A 103 15.46 -3.07 -8.14
CA PHE A 103 14.69 -2.99 -6.90
C PHE A 103 13.42 -3.84 -6.95
N LEU A 104 12.66 -3.76 -8.05
CA LEU A 104 11.49 -4.62 -8.26
C LEU A 104 11.90 -6.10 -8.35
N ALA A 105 12.98 -6.44 -9.03
CA ALA A 105 13.46 -7.82 -9.10
C ALA A 105 13.81 -8.39 -7.71
N LYS A 106 14.40 -7.57 -6.82
CA LYS A 106 14.78 -7.97 -5.45
C LYS A 106 13.59 -8.08 -4.51
N TYR A 107 12.72 -7.06 -4.45
CA TYR A 107 11.67 -6.95 -3.44
C TYR A 107 10.27 -7.35 -3.94
N PHE A 108 10.08 -7.37 -5.25
CA PHE A 108 8.84 -7.74 -5.92
C PHE A 108 9.07 -8.76 -7.06
N PRO A 109 9.67 -9.92 -6.76
CA PRO A 109 10.05 -10.89 -7.78
C PRO A 109 8.82 -11.36 -8.59
N PRO A 110 8.99 -11.74 -9.88
CA PRO A 110 7.89 -12.15 -10.75
C PRO A 110 6.99 -13.24 -10.16
N ALA A 111 7.52 -14.11 -9.30
CA ALA A 111 6.76 -15.16 -8.62
C ALA A 111 5.64 -14.65 -7.68
N LYS A 112 5.73 -13.40 -7.18
CA LYS A 112 4.66 -12.78 -6.37
C LYS A 112 3.43 -12.46 -7.22
N THR A 113 3.60 -12.13 -8.49
CA THR A 113 2.49 -11.72 -9.38
C THR A 113 1.46 -12.83 -9.62
N PRO A 114 1.85 -14.08 -9.98
CA PRO A 114 0.89 -15.19 -10.11
C PRO A 114 0.11 -15.48 -8.83
N LYS A 115 0.78 -15.43 -7.67
CA LYS A 115 0.09 -15.64 -6.37
C LYS A 115 -0.97 -14.57 -6.14
N MET A 116 -0.64 -13.30 -6.35
CA MET A 116 -1.59 -12.20 -6.17
C MET A 116 -2.74 -12.27 -7.19
N LEU A 117 -2.46 -12.69 -8.42
CA LEU A 117 -3.50 -12.93 -9.42
C LEU A 117 -4.43 -14.08 -9.02
N ASN A 118 -3.87 -15.17 -8.48
CA ASN A 118 -4.67 -16.26 -7.92
C ASN A 118 -5.55 -15.75 -6.77
N ASP A 119 -4.97 -15.03 -5.81
CA ASP A 119 -5.72 -14.47 -4.67
C ASP A 119 -6.86 -13.55 -5.12
N ILE A 120 -6.65 -12.73 -6.17
CA ILE A 120 -7.70 -11.90 -6.76
C ILE A 120 -8.76 -12.79 -7.40
N THR A 121 -8.38 -13.72 -8.29
CA THR A 121 -9.31 -14.51 -9.11
C THR A 121 -10.07 -15.57 -8.32
N SER A 122 -9.53 -16.03 -7.20
CA SER A 122 -10.15 -16.96 -6.25
C SER A 122 -10.74 -16.24 -5.03
N PHE A 123 -11.07 -14.95 -5.15
CA PHE A 123 -11.64 -14.18 -4.05
C PHE A 123 -12.91 -14.84 -3.51
N VAL A 124 -12.97 -14.97 -2.19
CA VAL A 124 -14.16 -15.39 -1.45
C VAL A 124 -14.32 -14.45 -0.25
N GLN A 125 -15.56 -14.06 0.03
CA GLN A 125 -15.93 -13.33 1.24
C GLN A 125 -15.69 -14.20 2.47
N LEU A 126 -15.05 -13.65 3.49
CA LEU A 126 -14.74 -14.36 4.73
C LEU A 126 -15.99 -14.52 5.61
N ASP A 127 -15.96 -15.46 6.54
CA ASP A 127 -17.05 -15.62 7.50
C ASP A 127 -17.24 -14.34 8.32
N ARG A 128 -18.50 -13.93 8.51
CA ARG A 128 -18.92 -12.70 9.20
C ARG A 128 -18.38 -11.38 8.62
N GLU A 129 -17.69 -11.41 7.49
CA GLU A 129 -17.21 -10.20 6.82
C GLU A 129 -18.40 -9.43 6.23
N SER A 130 -18.45 -8.12 6.43
CA SER A 130 -19.51 -7.30 5.83
C SER A 130 -19.28 -7.12 4.32
N LEU A 131 -20.32 -6.71 3.57
CA LEU A 131 -20.13 -6.39 2.15
C LEU A 131 -19.12 -5.25 1.94
N TYR A 132 -19.12 -4.27 2.85
CA TYR A 132 -18.17 -3.16 2.84
C TYR A 132 -16.73 -3.62 3.00
N ASP A 133 -16.46 -4.44 4.01
CA ASP A 133 -15.11 -4.95 4.30
C ASP A 133 -14.62 -5.85 3.17
N ALA A 134 -15.49 -6.74 2.68
CA ALA A 134 -15.17 -7.62 1.55
C ALA A 134 -14.80 -6.81 0.29
N TRP A 135 -15.58 -5.77 -0.04
CA TRP A 135 -15.31 -4.91 -1.18
C TRP A 135 -14.02 -4.09 -1.00
N GLY A 136 -13.80 -3.54 0.19
CA GLY A 136 -12.56 -2.85 0.55
C GLY A 136 -11.32 -3.75 0.42
N ARG A 137 -11.41 -5.00 0.89
CA ARG A 137 -10.36 -6.01 0.77
C ARG A 137 -10.10 -6.38 -0.69
N PHE A 138 -11.14 -6.59 -1.50
CA PHE A 138 -10.99 -6.86 -2.93
C PHE A 138 -10.28 -5.70 -3.66
N LYS A 139 -10.72 -4.45 -3.45
CA LYS A 139 -10.04 -3.26 -3.99
C LYS A 139 -8.59 -3.13 -3.51
N SER A 140 -8.30 -3.53 -2.27
CA SER A 140 -6.93 -3.57 -1.76
C SER A 140 -6.06 -4.59 -2.51
N MET A 141 -6.58 -5.79 -2.79
CA MET A 141 -5.87 -6.80 -3.59
C MET A 141 -5.55 -6.30 -5.01
N LEU A 142 -6.50 -5.65 -5.68
CA LEU A 142 -6.29 -5.02 -6.98
C LEU A 142 -5.19 -3.95 -6.94
N ARG A 143 -5.22 -3.05 -5.94
CA ARG A 143 -4.21 -2.00 -5.76
C ARG A 143 -2.81 -2.53 -5.48
N LYS A 144 -2.68 -3.68 -4.81
CA LYS A 144 -1.38 -4.32 -4.57
C LYS A 144 -0.78 -4.90 -5.86
N CYS A 145 -1.61 -5.23 -6.85
CA CYS A 145 -1.21 -5.78 -8.15
C CYS A 145 -1.72 -4.93 -9.33
N PRO A 146 -1.35 -3.65 -9.50
CA PRO A 146 -1.90 -2.79 -10.56
C PRO A 146 -1.53 -3.25 -11.98
N HIS A 147 -0.54 -4.14 -12.11
CA HIS A 147 -0.20 -4.81 -13.37
C HIS A 147 -0.98 -6.12 -13.58
N HIS A 148 -2.09 -6.33 -12.85
CA HIS A 148 -2.87 -7.56 -12.91
C HIS A 148 -3.46 -7.87 -14.30
N GLY A 149 -3.62 -6.88 -15.17
CA GLY A 149 -4.17 -7.06 -16.52
C GLY A 149 -5.65 -7.48 -16.58
N LEU A 150 -6.29 -7.76 -15.43
CA LEU A 150 -7.71 -8.09 -15.34
C LEU A 150 -8.61 -6.93 -15.82
N PRO A 151 -9.44 -7.14 -16.85
CA PRO A 151 -10.42 -6.15 -17.27
C PRO A 151 -11.52 -5.98 -16.21
N VAL A 152 -12.15 -4.80 -16.15
CA VAL A 152 -13.15 -4.44 -15.12
C VAL A 152 -14.28 -5.46 -15.02
N TRP A 153 -14.77 -6.00 -16.14
CA TRP A 153 -15.84 -7.01 -16.14
C TRP A 153 -15.43 -8.27 -15.37
N ARG A 154 -14.15 -8.68 -15.47
CA ARG A 154 -13.63 -9.85 -14.75
C ARG A 154 -13.49 -9.55 -13.27
N GLN A 155 -13.08 -8.33 -12.91
CA GLN A 155 -13.01 -7.89 -11.50
C GLN A 155 -14.39 -7.93 -10.84
N VAL A 156 -15.41 -7.36 -11.50
CA VAL A 156 -16.80 -7.36 -11.03
C VAL A 156 -17.35 -8.77 -10.91
N GLN A 157 -17.15 -9.60 -11.94
CA GLN A 157 -17.62 -10.99 -11.93
C GLN A 157 -16.97 -11.82 -10.84
N THR A 158 -15.65 -11.70 -10.65
CA THR A 158 -14.94 -12.38 -9.58
C THR A 158 -15.48 -12.00 -8.21
N PHE A 159 -15.67 -10.70 -7.94
CA PHE A 159 -16.22 -10.25 -6.67
C PHE A 159 -17.66 -10.74 -6.45
N TYR A 160 -18.53 -10.55 -7.44
CA TYR A 160 -19.93 -11.00 -7.39
C TYR A 160 -20.06 -12.50 -7.15
N ASN A 161 -19.15 -13.29 -7.73
CA ASN A 161 -19.11 -14.74 -7.54
C ASN A 161 -18.58 -15.14 -6.16
N GLY A 162 -17.64 -14.38 -5.60
CA GLY A 162 -17.00 -14.66 -4.32
C GLY A 162 -17.79 -14.21 -3.08
N VAL A 163 -18.78 -13.33 -3.22
CA VAL A 163 -19.62 -12.90 -2.09
C VAL A 163 -20.69 -13.95 -1.73
N THR A 164 -21.12 -13.91 -0.46
CA THR A 164 -22.19 -14.76 0.07
C THR A 164 -23.51 -14.56 -0.69
N LEU A 165 -24.38 -15.58 -0.66
CA LEU A 165 -25.69 -15.51 -1.32
C LEU A 165 -26.54 -14.34 -0.82
N ALA A 166 -26.47 -14.03 0.47
CA ALA A 166 -27.18 -12.90 1.08
C ALA A 166 -26.70 -11.56 0.47
N ASN A 167 -25.39 -11.33 0.43
CA ASN A 167 -24.83 -10.12 -0.16
C ASN A 167 -25.08 -10.05 -1.67
N ARG A 168 -25.06 -11.19 -2.37
CA ARG A 168 -25.43 -11.25 -3.78
C ARG A 168 -26.87 -10.80 -4.02
N ALA A 169 -27.80 -11.23 -3.17
CA ALA A 169 -29.19 -10.79 -3.24
C ALA A 169 -29.32 -9.28 -2.98
N THR A 170 -28.63 -8.75 -1.97
CA THR A 170 -28.56 -7.30 -1.71
C THR A 170 -28.09 -6.51 -2.93
N ILE A 171 -27.03 -7.00 -3.60
CA ILE A 171 -26.50 -6.38 -4.82
C ILE A 171 -27.54 -6.39 -5.94
N VAL A 172 -28.23 -7.51 -6.17
CA VAL A 172 -29.26 -7.62 -7.22
C VAL A 172 -30.46 -6.70 -6.97
N VAL A 173 -30.92 -6.61 -5.73
CA VAL A 173 -32.03 -5.73 -5.34
C VAL A 173 -31.66 -4.27 -5.59
N ALA A 174 -30.49 -3.84 -5.09
CA ALA A 174 -30.04 -2.46 -5.24
C ALA A 174 -29.66 -2.10 -6.69
N ALA A 175 -29.19 -3.05 -7.48
CA ALA A 175 -28.94 -2.86 -8.91
C ALA A 175 -30.23 -2.76 -9.75
N GLY A 176 -31.41 -2.99 -9.16
CA GLY A 176 -32.70 -3.02 -9.87
C GLY A 176 -32.83 -4.21 -10.82
N GLY A 177 -32.11 -5.31 -10.56
CA GLY A 177 -32.06 -6.48 -11.43
C GLY A 177 -30.67 -7.12 -11.45
N THR A 178 -30.45 -8.03 -12.41
CA THR A 178 -29.16 -8.73 -12.49
C THR A 178 -28.04 -7.77 -12.87
N ILE A 179 -27.00 -7.73 -12.03
CA ILE A 179 -25.81 -6.91 -12.25
C ILE A 179 -25.04 -7.31 -13.51
N MET A 180 -25.18 -8.56 -13.95
CA MET A 180 -24.52 -9.09 -15.14
C MET A 180 -25.06 -8.50 -16.46
N LYS A 181 -26.19 -7.77 -16.41
CA LYS A 181 -26.72 -7.01 -17.56
C LYS A 181 -26.24 -5.55 -17.60
N LYS A 182 -25.53 -5.08 -16.57
CA LYS A 182 -25.00 -3.72 -16.48
C LYS A 182 -23.66 -3.61 -17.21
N LEU A 183 -23.29 -2.39 -17.59
CA LEU A 183 -21.94 -2.16 -18.10
C LEU A 183 -20.90 -2.41 -16.98
N PRO A 184 -19.68 -2.89 -17.29
CA PRO A 184 -18.70 -3.23 -16.26
C PRO A 184 -18.37 -2.08 -15.30
N SER A 185 -18.23 -0.86 -15.82
CA SER A 185 -17.99 0.35 -15.01
C SER A 185 -19.19 0.70 -14.15
N GLU A 186 -20.41 0.59 -14.70
CA GLU A 186 -21.65 0.82 -13.96
C GLU A 186 -21.82 -0.20 -12.83
N ALA A 187 -21.60 -1.48 -13.11
CA ALA A 187 -21.66 -2.55 -12.12
C ALA A 187 -20.63 -2.34 -10.99
N PHE A 188 -19.41 -1.92 -11.33
CA PHE A 188 -18.39 -1.59 -10.35
C PHE A 188 -18.86 -0.46 -9.42
N ASN A 189 -19.40 0.62 -9.99
CA ASN A 189 -19.88 1.77 -9.22
C ASN A 189 -21.08 1.41 -8.34
N ILE A 190 -22.01 0.60 -8.85
CA ILE A 190 -23.15 0.10 -8.07
C ILE A 190 -22.67 -0.67 -6.84
N ILE A 191 -21.71 -1.59 -7.01
CA ILE A 191 -21.15 -2.35 -5.87
C ILE A 191 -20.49 -1.40 -4.87
N ASP A 192 -19.74 -0.42 -5.35
CA ASP A 192 -19.03 0.56 -4.50
C ASP A 192 -20.00 1.41 -3.68
N GLU A 193 -21.07 1.88 -4.30
CA GLU A 193 -22.13 2.65 -3.66
C GLU A 193 -22.86 1.82 -2.60
N ILE A 194 -23.27 0.59 -2.94
CA ILE A 194 -23.99 -0.29 -2.00
C ILE A 194 -23.11 -0.64 -0.80
N ALA A 195 -21.85 -1.01 -1.05
CA ALA A 195 -20.89 -1.31 0.01
C ALA A 195 -20.76 -0.13 0.98
N THR A 196 -20.62 1.08 0.45
CA THR A 196 -20.47 2.30 1.24
C THR A 196 -21.75 2.66 2.00
N ASN A 197 -22.91 2.58 1.35
CA ASN A 197 -24.21 2.88 1.97
C ASN A 197 -24.54 1.93 3.13
N LEU A 198 -24.23 0.63 2.99
CA LEU A 198 -24.43 -0.35 4.05
C LEU A 198 -23.54 -0.11 5.27
N TYR A 199 -22.33 0.41 5.07
CA TYR A 199 -21.46 0.83 6.16
C TYR A 199 -22.07 1.98 6.96
N SER A 200 -22.51 3.04 6.26
CA SER A 200 -23.14 4.22 6.89
C SER A 200 -24.40 3.84 7.68
N TYR A 201 -25.28 3.02 7.09
CA TYR A 201 -26.52 2.58 7.75
C TYR A 201 -26.25 1.63 8.94
N GLY A 202 -25.19 0.81 8.85
CA GLY A 202 -24.73 -0.04 9.95
C GLY A 202 -24.21 0.77 11.14
N GLN A 203 -23.46 1.84 10.88
CA GLN A 203 -22.97 2.78 11.89
C GLN A 203 -24.12 3.50 12.60
N GLU A 204 -25.09 4.04 11.85
CA GLU A 204 -26.27 4.70 12.44
C GLU A 204 -27.07 3.77 13.36
N ARG A 205 -27.25 2.51 12.95
CA ARG A 205 -27.97 1.52 13.75
C ARG A 205 -27.21 1.09 15.01
N ALA A 206 -25.88 1.01 14.92
CA ALA A 206 -25.03 0.76 16.09
C ALA A 206 -25.10 1.93 17.08
N ASN A 207 -24.98 3.16 16.58
CA ASN A 207 -25.07 4.38 17.38
C ASN A 207 -26.44 4.52 18.06
N LYS A 208 -27.53 4.18 17.37
CA LYS A 208 -28.88 4.18 17.93
C LYS A 208 -29.04 3.12 19.04
N ARG A 209 -28.51 1.90 18.84
CA ARG A 209 -28.53 0.86 19.87
C ARG A 209 -27.73 1.25 21.12
N THR A 210 -26.57 1.87 20.95
CA THR A 210 -25.76 2.35 22.08
C THR A 210 -26.48 3.46 22.84
N ALA A 211 -27.14 4.40 22.14
CA ALA A 211 -27.95 5.44 22.77
C ALA A 211 -29.16 4.87 23.53
N ASP A 212 -29.84 3.85 22.97
CA ASP A 212 -30.96 3.19 23.63
C ASP A 212 -30.53 2.44 24.90
N ILE A 213 -29.38 1.76 24.88
CA ILE A 213 -28.80 1.07 26.05
C ILE A 213 -28.47 2.08 27.16
N HIS A 214 -27.81 3.19 26.83
CA HIS A 214 -27.49 4.22 27.82
C HIS A 214 -28.74 4.87 28.43
N ASN A 215 -29.82 5.03 27.66
CA ASN A 215 -31.09 5.54 28.18
C ASN A 215 -31.77 4.54 29.13
N ILE A 216 -31.72 3.24 28.83
CA ILE A 216 -32.27 2.20 29.70
C ILE A 216 -31.51 2.17 31.04
N ASP A 217 -30.18 2.23 30.99
CA ASP A 217 -29.34 2.25 32.20
C ASP A 217 -29.62 3.49 33.08
N ALA A 218 -29.83 4.66 32.46
CA ALA A 218 -30.19 5.89 33.16
C ALA A 218 -31.57 5.81 33.83
N VAL A 219 -32.56 5.23 33.13
CA VAL A 219 -33.91 5.00 33.68
C VAL A 219 -33.88 3.98 34.83
N SER A 220 -33.09 2.90 34.69
CA SER A 220 -32.90 1.91 35.75
C SER A 220 -32.20 2.51 36.98
N ALA A 221 -31.19 3.37 36.80
CA ALA A 221 -30.50 4.04 37.90
C ALA A 221 -31.43 5.02 38.65
N LEU A 222 -32.25 5.78 37.94
CA LEU A 222 -33.26 6.67 38.54
C LEU A 222 -34.32 5.88 39.32
N SER A 223 -34.79 4.77 38.76
CA SER A 223 -35.74 3.88 39.44
C SER A 223 -35.16 3.29 40.72
N ALA A 224 -33.87 2.91 40.72
CA ALA A 224 -33.21 2.33 41.89
C ALA A 224 -33.07 3.34 43.05
N GLN A 225 -32.82 4.62 42.74
CA GLN A 225 -32.77 5.70 43.74
C GLN A 225 -34.15 6.01 44.34
N MET A 226 -35.22 5.80 43.58
CA MET A 226 -36.58 6.06 44.06
C MET A 226 -37.08 4.95 45.01
N THR A 227 -36.62 3.71 44.82
CA THR A 227 -36.92 2.58 45.72
C THR A 227 -36.14 2.56 47.03
N SER A 228 -35.04 3.31 47.15
CA SER A 228 -34.27 3.38 48.41
C SER A 228 -34.80 4.40 49.42
N HIS A 229 -35.92 5.08 49.11
CA HIS A 229 -36.53 6.12 49.94
C HIS A 229 -37.97 5.84 50.37
N VAL A 230 -38.40 4.57 50.36
CA VAL A 230 -39.68 4.13 50.96
C VAL A 230 -39.41 3.28 52.19
#